data_AF-A0A453FSM7-F1
#
_entry.id   AF-A0A453FSM7-F1
#
_cell.length_a   1.000
_cell.length_b   1.000
_cell.length_c   1.000
_cell.angle_alpha   90.00
_cell.angle_beta   90.00
_cell.angle_gamma   90.00
#
_symmetry.space_group_name_H-M   'P 1'
#
loop_
_entity.id
_entity.type
_entity.pdbx_description
1 polymer ?
#
loop_
_entity_poly.entity_id
_entity_poly.type
_entity_poly.pdbx_seq_one_letter_code
_entity_poly.pdbx_strand_id
1 'polypeptide(L)'
;MQGIVSEARAVFRFPTAIPKIKEADLSLLTYGTLNNVPEAVYMQHLMGVNGVIVDLVPEITGAVSDLIAVPETDVEINDLSGQVAKDAASTPNFTQREISFLLRLMPELVQ
;
A
#
# COMPACT_ATOMS: atom_id res chain seq x y z
N MET A 1 12.88 3.01 18.88
CA MET A 1 11.82 2.50 18.00
C MET A 1 11.65 1.01 18.24
N GLN A 2 10.41 0.56 18.45
CA GLN A 2 10.05 -0.85 18.49
C GLN A 2 9.21 -1.16 17.25
N GLY A 3 9.31 -2.37 16.72
CA GLY A 3 8.61 -2.73 15.50
C GLY A 3 8.44 -4.23 15.33
N ILE A 4 7.53 -4.57 14.43
CA ILE A 4 7.22 -5.94 14.02
C ILE A 4 7.75 -6.11 12.59
N VAL A 5 8.38 -7.26 12.37
CA VAL A 5 8.76 -7.71 11.03
C VAL A 5 7.89 -8.93 10.70
N SER A 6 7.12 -8.83 9.62
CA SER A 6 6.18 -9.88 9.19
C SER A 6 6.35 -10.22 7.72
N GLU A 7 6.01 -11.44 7.32
CA GLU A 7 5.95 -11.76 5.90
C GLU A 7 4.83 -10.95 5.21
N ALA A 8 5.09 -10.41 4.03
CA ALA A 8 4.13 -9.61 3.26
C ALA A 8 2.82 -10.39 2.98
N ARG A 9 2.90 -11.70 2.70
CA ARG A 9 1.72 -12.57 2.52
C ARG A 9 0.80 -12.55 3.74
N ALA A 10 1.37 -12.60 4.95
CA ALA A 10 0.60 -12.59 6.18
C ALA A 10 -0.14 -11.25 6.36
N VAL A 11 0.51 -10.14 5.99
CA VAL A 11 -0.09 -8.80 6.05
C VAL A 11 -1.28 -8.69 5.07
N PHE A 12 -1.15 -9.20 3.86
CA PHE A 12 -2.26 -9.21 2.89
C PHE A 12 -3.41 -10.14 3.31
N ARG A 13 -3.12 -11.27 3.96
CA ARG A 13 -4.14 -12.21 4.47
C ARG A 13 -4.87 -11.64 5.69
N PHE A 14 -4.20 -10.82 6.50
CA PHE A 14 -4.75 -10.23 7.72
C PHE A 14 -4.58 -8.71 7.74
N PRO A 15 -5.20 -7.97 6.80
CA PRO A 15 -5.01 -6.52 6.68
C PRO A 15 -5.49 -5.76 7.92
N THR A 16 -6.45 -6.33 8.66
CA THR A 16 -6.96 -5.78 9.93
C THR A 16 -5.92 -5.78 11.06
N ALA A 17 -4.77 -6.45 10.90
CA ALA A 17 -3.68 -6.42 11.87
C ALA A 17 -2.91 -5.08 11.81
N ILE A 18 -2.82 -4.45 10.63
CA ILE A 18 -2.07 -3.20 10.45
C ILE A 18 -2.57 -2.06 11.36
N PRO A 19 -3.88 -1.72 11.41
CA PRO A 19 -4.35 -0.67 12.30
C PRO A 19 -4.08 -1.01 13.78
N LYS A 20 -4.20 -2.27 14.20
CA LYS A 20 -3.90 -2.70 15.58
C LYS A 20 -2.42 -2.49 15.94
N ILE A 21 -1.52 -2.77 15.01
CA ILE A 21 -0.08 -2.57 15.19
C ILE A 21 0.22 -1.06 15.33
N LYS A 22 -0.43 -0.22 14.52
CA LYS A 22 -0.31 1.24 14.60
C LYS A 22 -0.88 1.81 15.90
N GLU A 23 -2.03 1.31 16.35
CA GLU A 23 -2.64 1.69 17.63
C GLU A 23 -1.73 1.36 18.82
N ALA A 24 -0.88 0.34 18.69
CA ALA A 24 0.13 -0.03 19.67
C ALA A 24 1.44 0.79 19.56
N ASP A 25 1.49 1.81 18.72
CA ASP A 25 2.68 2.64 18.44
C ASP A 25 3.91 1.82 17.98
N LEU A 26 3.66 0.74 17.24
CA LEU A 26 4.70 -0.12 16.67
C LEU A 26 4.86 0.15 15.17
N SER A 27 6.11 0.16 14.70
CA SER A 27 6.40 0.18 13.27
C SER A 27 6.20 -1.22 12.65
N LEU A 28 5.59 -1.30 11.48
CA LEU A 28 5.45 -2.54 10.71
C LEU A 28 6.39 -2.53 9.50
N LEU A 29 7.33 -3.47 9.47
CA LEU A 29 8.14 -3.77 8.31
C LEU A 29 7.76 -5.14 7.75
N THR A 30 7.90 -5.31 6.44
CA THR A 30 7.63 -6.61 5.80
C THR A 30 8.85 -7.20 5.12
N TYR A 31 8.82 -8.53 4.93
CA TYR A 31 9.78 -9.29 4.12
C TYR A 31 9.06 -10.33 3.26
N GLY A 32 9.81 -11.01 2.39
CA GLY A 32 9.31 -12.14 1.58
C GLY A 32 9.28 -11.82 0.09
N THR A 33 8.95 -12.82 -0.73
CA THR A 33 9.06 -12.72 -2.19
C THR A 33 8.18 -11.64 -2.81
N LEU A 34 7.03 -11.34 -2.18
CA LEU A 34 6.12 -10.28 -2.64
C LEU A 34 6.74 -8.89 -2.53
N ASN A 35 7.75 -8.68 -1.68
CA ASN A 35 8.44 -7.40 -1.62
C ASN A 35 9.30 -7.11 -2.86
N ASN A 36 9.57 -8.13 -3.68
CA ASN A 36 10.24 -7.96 -4.97
C ASN A 36 9.24 -7.75 -6.13
N VAL A 37 7.96 -7.49 -5.83
CA VAL A 37 6.93 -7.15 -6.81
C VAL A 37 6.49 -5.70 -6.60
N PRO A 38 6.74 -4.77 -7.54
CA PRO A 38 6.45 -3.34 -7.36
C PRO A 38 5.01 -3.05 -6.93
N GLU A 39 4.05 -3.70 -7.58
CA GLU A 39 2.63 -3.49 -7.30
C GLU A 39 2.26 -3.97 -5.88
N ALA A 40 2.90 -5.04 -5.36
CA ALA A 40 2.70 -5.48 -3.99
C ALA A 40 3.27 -4.47 -2.97
N VAL A 41 4.43 -3.89 -3.27
CA VAL A 41 5.04 -2.87 -2.41
C VAL A 41 4.19 -1.60 -2.39
N TYR A 42 3.67 -1.18 -3.55
CA TYR A 42 2.73 -0.06 -3.64
C TYR A 42 1.46 -0.31 -2.81
N MET A 43 0.88 -1.51 -2.88
CA MET A 43 -0.26 -1.87 -2.04
C MET A 43 0.07 -1.82 -0.55
N GLN A 44 1.23 -2.33 -0.14
CA GLN A 44 1.67 -2.25 1.26
C GLN A 44 1.82 -0.80 1.72
N HIS A 45 2.31 0.09 0.87
CA HIS A 45 2.36 1.53 1.13
C HIS A 45 0.96 2.11 1.37
N LEU A 46 -0.02 1.83 0.51
CA LEU A 46 -1.40 2.28 0.69
C LEU A 46 -2.06 1.71 1.95
N MET A 47 -1.75 0.46 2.30
CA MET A 47 -2.21 -0.17 3.54
C MET A 47 -1.51 0.40 4.79
N GLY A 48 -0.46 1.19 4.60
CA GLY A 48 0.24 1.91 5.64
C GLY A 48 1.30 1.10 6.36
N VAL A 49 1.91 0.12 5.69
CA VAL A 49 3.17 -0.52 6.10
C VAL A 49 4.28 0.52 6.13
N ASN A 50 5.14 0.51 7.14
CA ASN A 50 6.19 1.53 7.32
C ASN A 50 7.43 1.31 6.45
N GLY A 51 7.73 0.06 6.10
CA GLY A 51 8.88 -0.27 5.27
C GLY A 51 8.84 -1.69 4.74
N VAL A 52 9.57 -1.92 3.65
CA VAL A 52 9.69 -3.23 3.00
C VAL A 52 11.16 -3.62 2.91
N ILE A 53 11.47 -4.88 3.20
CA ILE A 53 12.78 -5.50 2.98
C ILE A 53 12.73 -6.16 1.60
N VAL A 54 13.61 -5.73 0.69
CA VAL A 54 13.63 -6.14 -0.73
C VAL A 54 15.03 -6.62 -1.11
N ASP A 55 15.11 -7.51 -2.09
CA ASP A 55 16.38 -7.96 -2.66
C ASP A 55 16.83 -7.05 -3.83
N LEU A 56 15.86 -6.49 -4.56
CA LEU A 56 16.05 -5.69 -5.78
C LEU A 56 15.80 -4.20 -5.51
N VAL A 57 16.69 -3.57 -4.74
CA VAL A 57 16.48 -2.18 -4.26
C VAL A 57 16.28 -1.18 -5.40
N PRO A 58 17.13 -1.11 -6.45
CA PRO A 58 16.95 -0.13 -7.52
C PRO A 58 15.65 -0.29 -8.30
N GLU A 59 15.29 -1.53 -8.64
CA GLU A 59 14.12 -1.87 -9.43
C GLU A 59 12.83 -1.53 -8.68
N ILE A 60 12.76 -1.88 -7.40
CA ILE A 60 11.59 -1.60 -6.56
C ILE A 60 11.47 -0.10 -6.30
N THR A 61 12.56 0.57 -5.93
CA THR A 61 12.51 2.00 -5.62
C THR A 61 12.05 2.79 -6.84
N GLY A 62 12.60 2.52 -8.03
CA GLY A 62 12.20 3.19 -9.26
C GLY A 62 10.73 2.95 -9.61
N ALA A 63 10.32 1.68 -9.64
CA ALA A 63 8.95 1.33 -10.01
C ALA A 63 7.90 1.87 -9.02
N VAL A 64 8.20 1.89 -7.72
CA VAL A 64 7.29 2.42 -6.69
C VAL A 64 7.27 3.95 -6.72
N SER A 65 8.40 4.62 -6.96
CA SER A 65 8.43 6.07 -7.16
C SER A 65 7.56 6.49 -8.34
N ASP A 66 7.58 5.76 -9.45
CA ASP A 66 6.73 6.05 -10.61
C ASP A 66 5.24 5.90 -10.29
N LEU A 67 4.86 4.87 -9.52
CA LEU A 67 3.47 4.64 -9.09
C LEU A 67 2.97 5.71 -8.10
N ILE A 68 3.85 6.20 -7.22
CA ILE A 68 3.53 7.29 -6.29
C ILE A 68 3.49 8.65 -7.01
N ALA A 69 4.29 8.83 -8.06
CA ALA A 69 4.38 10.07 -8.83
C ALA A 69 3.28 10.26 -9.86
N VAL A 70 2.41 9.25 -10.10
CA VAL A 70 1.21 9.43 -10.92
C VAL A 70 0.35 10.51 -10.26
N PRO A 71 0.16 11.68 -10.88
CA PRO A 71 -0.69 12.71 -10.31
C PRO A 71 -2.11 12.13 -10.22
N GLU A 72 -2.78 12.35 -9.10
CA GLU A 72 -4.24 12.26 -9.05
C GLU A 72 -4.75 13.07 -10.23
N THR A 73 -5.32 12.42 -11.24
CA THR A 73 -5.92 13.16 -12.34
C THR A 73 -7.07 13.97 -11.74
N ASP A 74 -6.84 15.27 -11.59
CA ASP A 74 -7.83 16.29 -11.28
C ASP A 74 -8.98 16.15 -12.28
N VAL A 75 -9.98 15.36 -11.93
CA VAL A 75 -11.29 15.48 -12.57
C VAL A 75 -11.89 16.72 -11.94
N GLU A 76 -11.72 17.86 -12.62
CA GLU A 76 -12.40 19.12 -12.32
C GLU A 76 -13.91 18.85 -12.16
N ILE A 77 -14.37 18.73 -10.92
CA ILE A 77 -15.77 18.96 -10.58
C ILE A 77 -15.79 20.31 -9.89
N ASN A 78 -16.02 21.35 -10.68
CA ASN A 78 -16.55 22.62 -10.20
C ASN A 78 -17.83 22.33 -9.40
N ASP A 79 -17.76 22.36 -8.07
CA ASP A 79 -18.85 22.97 -7.33
C ASP A 79 -18.45 23.45 -5.93
N LEU A 80 -18.95 24.64 -5.62
CA LEU A 80 -18.60 25.47 -4.49
C LEU A 80 -19.40 25.05 -3.24
N SER A 81 -18.74 24.65 -2.15
CA SER A 81 -19.15 25.05 -0.79
C SER A 81 -18.12 24.58 0.24
N GLY A 82 -17.73 25.50 1.12
CA GLY A 82 -16.70 25.27 2.11
C GLY A 82 -17.15 24.44 3.32
N GLN A 83 -16.18 24.30 4.23
CA GLN A 83 -16.23 23.76 5.60
C GLN A 83 -15.69 22.34 5.77
N VAL A 84 -14.45 22.31 6.30
CA VAL A 84 -13.90 21.37 7.28
C VAL A 84 -14.62 20.01 7.38
N ALA A 85 -14.09 19.01 6.70
CA ALA A 85 -14.44 17.62 6.93
C ALA A 85 -13.14 16.79 7.02
N LYS A 86 -12.95 16.24 8.22
CA LYS A 86 -12.05 15.15 8.61
C LYS A 86 -11.61 14.26 7.45
N ASP A 87 -10.35 13.85 7.49
CA ASP A 87 -9.68 12.76 6.75
C ASP A 87 -10.59 11.56 6.46
N ALA A 88 -11.50 11.74 5.51
CA ALA A 88 -12.30 10.70 4.92
C ALA A 88 -11.38 10.04 3.91
N ALA A 89 -10.98 8.81 4.23
CA ALA A 89 -10.22 7.90 3.38
C ALA A 89 -10.45 8.21 1.90
N SER A 90 -9.52 8.93 1.29
CA SER A 90 -9.52 9.12 -0.15
C SER A 90 -9.46 7.72 -0.74
N THR A 91 -10.52 7.32 -1.44
CA THR A 91 -10.53 6.04 -2.12
C THR A 91 -9.43 6.08 -3.18
N PRO A 92 -8.37 5.27 -3.08
CA PRO A 92 -7.29 5.33 -4.05
C PRO A 92 -7.82 5.01 -5.44
N ASN A 93 -7.53 5.88 -6.41
CA ASN A 93 -7.88 5.68 -7.82
C ASN A 93 -6.83 4.77 -8.47
N PHE A 94 -7.15 3.48 -8.59
CA PHE A 94 -6.25 2.51 -9.21
C PHE A 94 -6.31 2.55 -10.73
N THR A 95 -5.15 2.52 -11.37
CA THR A 95 -5.00 2.22 -12.79
C THR A 95 -5.42 0.78 -13.11
N GLN A 96 -5.73 0.50 -14.38
CA GLN A 96 -6.09 -0.86 -14.80
C GLN A 96 -4.98 -1.89 -14.54
N ARG A 97 -3.73 -1.45 -14.57
CA ARG A 97 -2.58 -2.30 -14.23
C ARG A 97 -2.64 -2.72 -12.76
N GLU A 98 -2.88 -1.78 -11.86
CA GLU A 98 -2.97 -2.04 -10.42
C GLU A 98 -4.19 -2.90 -10.06
N ILE A 99 -5.34 -2.64 -10.71
CA ILE A 99 -6.54 -3.49 -10.56
C ILE A 99 -6.25 -4.92 -11.02
N SER A 100 -5.58 -5.09 -12.18
CA SER A 100 -5.22 -6.42 -12.67
C SER A 100 -4.27 -7.16 -11.72
N PHE A 101 -3.40 -6.42 -11.03
CA PHE A 101 -2.52 -6.96 -10.02
C PHE A 101 -3.29 -7.41 -8.77
N LEU A 102 -4.20 -6.58 -8.25
CA LEU A 102 -5.06 -6.94 -7.11
C LEU A 102 -5.81 -8.25 -7.37
N LEU A 103 -6.37 -8.40 -8.57
CA LEU A 103 -7.08 -9.61 -8.96
C LEU A 103 -6.16 -10.84 -9.02
N ARG A 104 -4.89 -10.67 -9.43
CA ARG A 104 -3.86 -11.72 -9.42
C ARG A 104 -3.30 -12.03 -8.04
N LEU A 105 -3.39 -11.09 -7.10
CA LEU A 105 -2.92 -11.29 -5.74
C LEU A 105 -3.89 -12.16 -4.94
N MET A 106 -5.21 -12.10 -5.20
CA MET A 106 -6.21 -12.86 -4.45
C MET A 106 -5.93 -14.38 -4.32
N PRO A 107 -5.52 -15.10 -5.38
CA PRO A 107 -5.12 -16.51 -5.27
C PRO A 107 -3.97 -16.75 -4.28
N GLU A 108 -3.01 -15.83 -4.18
CA GLU A 108 -1.84 -15.95 -3.29
C GLU A 108 -2.20 -15.79 -1.80
N LEU A 109 -3.41 -15.29 -1.50
CA LEU A 109 -3.89 -15.03 -0.14
C LEU A 109 -4.71 -16.17 0.45
N VAL A 110 -5.16 -17.11 -0.39
CA VAL A 110 -6.06 -18.22 0.00
C VAL A 110 -5.30 -19.50 0.37
N GLN A 111 -4.07 -19.67 -0.10
CA GLN A 111 -3.17 -20.77 0.31
C GLN A 111 -2.46 -20.38 1.62
#